data_AF-A0A351QYC4-F1
#
_entry.id   AF-A0A351QYC4-F1
#
_cell.length_a   1.000
_cell.length_b   1.000
_cell.length_c   1.000
_cell.angle_alpha   90.00
_cell.angle_beta   90.00
_cell.angle_gamma   90.00
#
_symmetry.space_group_name_H-M   'P 1'
#
loop_
_entity.id
_entity.type
_entity.pdbx_description
1 polymer ?
#
loop_
_entity_poly.entity_id
_entity_poly.type
_entity_poly.pdbx_seq_one_letter_code
_entity_poly.pdbx_strand_id
1 'polypeptide(L)'
;MRKKYLIVTIITFILCITGCSNSSSKIDNYLNTGKTIDSNAKDIMPELDDLPKYEDIKYRYTHKSLLIFESDSVALIVKYDDNTFESEKKKIDEQYTFLDKKIKSSFDESKYYIPEYEFSLKSYDFRVVDENDTSNTEFPKSFGMIGVSEDKKSIAYLYVYDSDLDYIGDEDEENPMANFIREYFKYKF
;
A
#
# COMPACT_ATOMS: atom_id res chain seq x y z
N MET A 1 8.14 47.11 9.89
CA MET A 1 9.00 45.90 9.89
C MET A 1 8.26 44.64 10.31
N ARG A 2 7.51 44.61 11.43
CA ARG A 2 6.70 43.46 11.90
C ARG A 2 5.82 42.75 10.86
N LYS A 3 5.09 43.49 10.00
CA LYS A 3 4.22 42.90 8.96
C LYS A 3 4.98 42.12 7.87
N LYS A 4 6.21 42.53 7.53
CA LYS A 4 7.02 41.82 6.52
C LYS A 4 7.55 40.48 7.06
N TYR A 5 7.98 40.45 8.33
CA TYR A 5 8.39 39.20 8.98
C TYR A 5 7.22 38.23 9.17
N LEU A 6 6.03 38.73 9.52
CA LEU A 6 4.81 37.90 9.63
C LEU A 6 4.47 37.20 8.30
N ILE A 7 4.54 37.93 7.18
CA ILE A 7 4.27 37.36 5.84
C ILE A 7 5.32 36.31 5.49
N VAL A 8 6.61 36.57 5.77
CA VAL A 8 7.68 35.59 5.53
C VAL A 8 7.48 34.34 6.39
N THR A 9 7.12 34.48 7.67
CA THR A 9 6.83 33.34 8.55
C THR A 9 5.63 32.53 8.06
N ILE A 10 4.57 33.19 7.58
CA ILE A 10 3.39 32.52 7.01
C ILE A 10 3.77 31.76 5.72
N ILE A 11 4.57 32.35 4.82
CA ILE A 11 5.01 31.68 3.60
C ILE A 11 5.91 30.48 3.90
N THR A 12 6.85 30.61 4.84
CA THR A 12 7.69 29.48 5.28
C THR A 12 6.84 28.38 5.90
N PHE A 13 5.84 28.74 6.71
CA PHE A 13 4.92 27.76 7.31
C PHE A 13 4.07 27.05 6.25
N ILE A 14 3.55 27.77 5.25
CA ILE A 14 2.80 27.19 4.12
C ILE A 14 3.67 26.23 3.30
N LEU A 15 4.93 26.58 3.05
CA LEU A 15 5.88 25.70 2.35
C LEU A 15 6.27 24.47 3.16
N CYS A 16 6.24 24.54 4.49
CA CYS A 16 6.43 23.37 5.36
C CYS A 16 5.22 22.43 5.39
N ILE A 17 4.03 22.89 5.00
CA ILE A 17 2.79 22.10 4.98
C ILE A 17 2.59 21.39 3.63
N THR A 18 3.30 21.77 2.57
CA THR A 18 3.28 20.99 1.32
C THR A 18 4.15 19.75 1.48
N GLY A 19 3.54 18.63 1.84
CA GLY A 19 4.23 17.35 2.00
C GLY A 19 4.98 16.96 0.72
N CYS A 20 6.25 16.56 0.88
CA CYS A 20 7.04 16.05 -0.23
C CYS A 20 6.76 14.56 -0.39
N SER A 21 6.65 14.12 -1.64
CA SER A 21 6.58 12.70 -1.94
C SER A 21 7.54 12.37 -3.05
N ASN A 22 8.36 11.37 -2.77
CA ASN A 22 9.33 10.81 -3.70
C ASN A 22 8.88 9.40 -4.07
N SER A 23 9.25 8.96 -5.26
CA SER A 23 8.90 7.63 -5.71
C SER A 23 10.01 7.04 -6.57
N SER A 24 10.28 5.76 -6.39
CA SER A 24 11.21 4.99 -7.23
C SER A 24 10.45 3.93 -8.01
N SER A 25 10.94 3.62 -9.21
CA SER A 25 10.46 2.48 -10.02
C SER A 25 11.60 1.60 -10.51
N LYS A 26 12.79 1.72 -9.88
CA LYS A 26 13.94 0.86 -10.18
C LYS A 26 13.81 -0.44 -9.40
N ILE A 27 13.68 -1.56 -10.09
CA ILE A 27 13.46 -2.87 -9.47
C ILE A 27 14.59 -3.25 -8.49
N ASP A 28 15.83 -2.79 -8.72
CA ASP A 28 16.96 -3.00 -7.79
C ASP A 28 16.74 -2.43 -6.36
N ASN A 29 15.78 -1.51 -6.21
CA ASN A 29 15.39 -0.95 -4.92
C ASN A 29 14.25 -1.74 -4.24
N TYR A 30 13.72 -2.78 -4.89
CA TYR A 30 12.65 -3.60 -4.34
C TYR A 30 13.06 -4.22 -3.00
N LEU A 31 12.35 -3.86 -1.94
CA LEU A 31 12.65 -4.22 -0.55
C LEU A 31 14.11 -3.96 -0.16
N ASN A 32 14.71 -2.94 -0.76
CA ASN A 32 16.11 -2.55 -0.59
C ASN A 32 16.25 -1.02 -0.68
N THR A 33 15.30 -0.29 -0.10
CA THR A 33 15.29 1.17 -0.05
C THR A 33 16.12 1.74 1.11
N GLY A 34 16.50 0.90 2.09
CA GLY A 34 17.14 1.28 3.34
C GLY A 34 16.17 1.75 4.43
N LYS A 35 14.87 1.47 4.29
CA LYS A 35 13.79 1.95 5.17
C LYS A 35 13.11 0.78 5.90
N THR A 36 12.38 1.07 6.97
CA THR A 36 11.67 0.07 7.80
C THR A 36 10.70 -0.80 6.99
N ILE A 37 10.09 -0.24 5.94
CA ILE A 37 9.20 -1.00 5.05
C ILE A 37 9.89 -2.21 4.41
N ASP A 38 11.20 -2.17 4.17
CA ASP A 38 11.93 -3.24 3.51
C ASP A 38 11.92 -4.54 4.32
N SER A 39 11.96 -4.45 5.66
CA SER A 39 11.85 -5.63 6.54
C SER A 39 10.39 -6.04 6.72
N ASN A 40 9.52 -5.07 6.95
CA ASN A 40 8.13 -5.34 7.33
C ASN A 40 7.33 -5.96 6.19
N ALA A 41 7.65 -5.59 4.95
CA ALA A 41 6.94 -6.08 3.78
C ALA A 41 7.35 -7.52 3.38
N LYS A 42 8.47 -8.08 3.89
CA LYS A 42 8.99 -9.39 3.46
C LYS A 42 8.06 -10.57 3.72
N ASP A 43 7.23 -10.47 4.76
CA ASP A 43 6.29 -11.53 5.10
C ASP A 43 5.12 -11.61 4.09
N ILE A 44 4.89 -10.54 3.32
CA ILE A 44 3.76 -10.46 2.37
C ILE A 44 4.23 -10.37 0.92
N MET A 45 5.31 -9.63 0.67
CA MET A 45 5.82 -9.35 -0.66
C MET A 45 6.74 -10.50 -1.12
N PRO A 46 6.59 -11.01 -2.35
CA PRO A 46 7.37 -12.17 -2.81
C PRO A 46 8.84 -11.82 -3.02
N GLU A 47 9.73 -12.79 -2.82
CA GLU A 47 11.12 -12.63 -3.25
C GLU A 47 11.21 -12.69 -4.78
N LEU A 48 12.02 -11.81 -5.40
CA LEU A 48 12.10 -11.74 -6.86
C LEU A 48 12.69 -13.02 -7.49
N ASP A 49 13.58 -13.69 -6.77
CA ASP A 49 14.23 -14.93 -7.22
C ASP A 49 13.28 -16.15 -7.14
N ASP A 50 12.23 -16.07 -6.33
CA ASP A 50 11.20 -17.11 -6.20
C ASP A 50 10.06 -16.95 -7.21
N LEU A 51 9.97 -15.81 -7.89
CA LEU A 51 8.97 -15.60 -8.93
C LEU A 51 9.23 -16.54 -10.11
N PRO A 52 8.19 -17.19 -10.66
CA PRO A 52 8.35 -17.94 -11.89
C PRO A 52 8.61 -16.99 -13.06
N LYS A 53 8.77 -17.56 -14.25
CA LYS A 53 8.93 -16.76 -15.47
C LYS A 53 7.74 -15.81 -15.64
N TYR A 54 8.02 -14.52 -15.71
CA TYR A 54 7.04 -13.46 -15.96
C TYR A 54 7.28 -12.78 -17.32
N GLU A 55 6.24 -12.15 -17.86
CA GLU A 55 6.31 -11.34 -19.08
C GLU A 55 6.78 -9.92 -18.79
N ASP A 56 6.30 -9.34 -17.69
CA ASP A 56 6.59 -7.97 -17.28
C ASP A 56 6.54 -7.86 -15.76
N ILE A 57 7.38 -6.99 -15.19
CA ILE A 57 7.40 -6.70 -13.77
C ILE A 57 7.52 -5.19 -13.56
N LYS A 58 6.61 -4.65 -12.76
CA LYS A 58 6.60 -3.23 -12.42
C LYS A 58 6.71 -3.08 -10.93
N TYR A 59 7.63 -2.23 -10.53
CA TYR A 59 7.84 -1.87 -9.14
C TYR A 59 7.58 -0.38 -8.95
N ARG A 60 6.99 -0.06 -7.80
CA ARG A 60 6.78 1.30 -7.34
C ARG A 60 6.99 1.36 -5.84
N TYR A 61 7.99 2.10 -5.40
CA TYR A 61 8.08 2.56 -4.03
C TYR A 61 7.65 4.02 -3.96
N THR A 62 6.86 4.37 -2.96
CA THR A 62 6.46 5.74 -2.66
C THR A 62 6.78 6.06 -1.23
N HIS A 63 7.49 7.17 -1.03
CA HIS A 63 7.70 7.79 0.26
C HIS A 63 6.90 9.08 0.30
N LYS A 64 6.15 9.32 1.37
CA LYS A 64 5.42 10.56 1.65
C LYS A 64 5.87 11.05 3.01
N SER A 65 6.29 12.30 3.07
CA SER A 65 6.66 12.96 4.32
C SER A 65 5.92 14.28 4.44
N LEU A 66 5.29 14.49 5.59
CA LEU A 66 4.68 15.74 6.00
C LEU A 66 5.11 16.06 7.43
N LEU A 67 5.98 17.06 7.59
CA LEU A 67 6.59 17.41 8.87
C LEU A 67 7.33 16.22 9.50
N ILE A 68 6.78 15.63 10.57
CA ILE A 68 7.35 14.46 11.28
C ILE A 68 6.66 13.15 10.91
N PHE A 69 5.60 13.21 10.09
CA PHE A 69 4.85 12.05 9.64
C PHE A 69 5.51 11.46 8.40
N GLU A 70 5.82 10.18 8.43
CA GLU A 70 6.40 9.44 7.31
C GLU A 70 5.50 8.25 6.95
N SER A 71 5.25 8.10 5.65
CA SER A 71 4.59 6.94 5.10
C SER A 71 5.38 6.38 3.94
N ASP A 72 5.53 5.07 3.94
CA ASP A 72 6.15 4.29 2.89
C ASP A 72 5.12 3.32 2.30
N SER A 73 5.18 3.10 0.99
CA SER A 73 4.41 2.07 0.32
C SER A 73 5.22 1.42 -0.80
N VAL A 74 4.94 0.14 -1.04
CA VAL A 74 5.55 -0.64 -2.12
C VAL A 74 4.49 -1.38 -2.90
N ALA A 75 4.50 -1.22 -4.23
CA ALA A 75 3.75 -2.03 -5.16
C ALA A 75 4.69 -2.83 -6.04
N LEU A 76 4.43 -4.13 -6.18
CA LEU A 76 5.01 -4.99 -7.18
C LEU A 76 3.88 -5.60 -8.02
N ILE A 77 3.90 -5.35 -9.32
CA ILE A 77 2.92 -5.87 -10.26
C ILE A 77 3.65 -6.80 -11.21
N VAL A 78 3.30 -8.09 -11.17
CA VAL A 78 3.92 -9.12 -12.00
C VAL A 78 2.89 -9.61 -13.01
N LYS A 79 3.24 -9.56 -14.28
CA LYS A 79 2.42 -10.04 -15.40
C LYS A 79 2.96 -11.37 -15.90
N TYR A 80 2.08 -12.32 -16.13
CA TYR A 80 2.43 -13.67 -16.54
C TYR A 80 1.76 -14.04 -17.86
N ASP A 81 2.23 -15.13 -18.48
CA ASP A 81 1.44 -15.84 -19.48
C ASP A 81 0.25 -16.55 -18.82
N ASP A 82 -0.74 -16.95 -19.61
CA ASP A 82 -2.00 -17.54 -19.11
C ASP A 82 -1.78 -18.76 -18.19
N ASN A 83 -0.87 -19.68 -18.54
CA ASN A 83 -0.68 -20.90 -17.77
C ASN A 83 -0.01 -20.60 -16.42
N THR A 84 1.03 -19.77 -16.46
CA THR A 84 1.73 -19.34 -15.25
C THR A 84 0.80 -18.54 -14.34
N PHE A 85 0.01 -17.62 -14.91
CA PHE A 85 -0.98 -16.83 -14.17
C PHE A 85 -1.96 -17.72 -13.39
N GLU A 86 -2.57 -18.72 -14.03
CA GLU A 86 -3.53 -19.61 -13.35
C GLU A 86 -2.87 -20.41 -12.22
N SER A 87 -1.59 -20.77 -12.35
CA SER A 87 -0.85 -21.44 -11.28
C SER A 87 -0.51 -20.51 -10.12
N GLU A 88 -0.01 -19.30 -10.40
CA GLU A 88 0.32 -18.31 -9.36
C GLU A 88 -0.92 -17.82 -8.64
N LYS A 89 -2.03 -17.61 -9.36
CA LYS A 89 -3.31 -17.23 -8.76
C LYS A 89 -3.78 -18.26 -7.72
N LYS A 90 -3.64 -19.56 -8.00
CA LYS A 90 -4.01 -20.62 -7.04
C LYS A 90 -3.10 -20.62 -5.81
N LYS A 91 -1.81 -20.38 -5.99
CA LYS A 91 -0.85 -20.29 -4.87
C LYS A 91 -1.20 -19.15 -3.91
N ILE A 92 -1.80 -18.05 -4.38
CA ILE A 92 -2.22 -16.96 -3.50
C ILE A 92 -3.14 -17.47 -2.39
N ASP A 93 -4.13 -18.30 -2.73
CA ASP A 93 -5.07 -18.84 -1.72
C ASP A 93 -4.43 -19.90 -0.81
N GLU A 94 -3.29 -20.47 -1.22
CA GLU A 94 -2.52 -21.43 -0.42
C GLU A 94 -1.49 -20.74 0.51
N GLN A 95 -0.97 -19.58 0.10
CA GLN A 95 0.11 -18.86 0.78
C GLN A 95 -0.39 -17.78 1.73
N TYR A 96 -1.57 -17.21 1.48
CA TYR A 96 -2.08 -16.08 2.24
C TYR A 96 -3.43 -16.39 2.87
N THR A 97 -3.57 -16.02 4.13
CA THR A 97 -4.87 -15.85 4.77
C THR A 97 -5.35 -14.43 4.53
N PHE A 98 -6.63 -14.27 4.16
CA PHE A 98 -7.25 -12.96 3.91
C PHE A 98 -8.28 -12.63 4.99
N LEU A 99 -8.45 -11.34 5.25
CA LEU A 99 -9.53 -10.86 6.10
C LEU A 99 -10.89 -11.29 5.53
N ASP A 100 -11.84 -11.59 6.41
CA ASP A 100 -13.21 -11.98 6.07
C ASP A 100 -14.25 -10.94 6.53
N LYS A 101 -13.79 -9.86 7.17
CA LYS A 101 -14.62 -8.80 7.73
C LYS A 101 -13.85 -7.48 7.81
N LYS A 102 -14.62 -6.40 7.91
CA LYS A 102 -14.09 -5.06 8.18
C LYS A 102 -13.46 -5.01 9.58
N ILE A 103 -12.43 -4.18 9.75
CA ILE A 103 -11.81 -3.91 11.04
C ILE A 103 -12.21 -2.52 11.51
N LYS A 104 -13.08 -2.48 12.51
CA LYS A 104 -13.57 -1.26 13.15
C LYS A 104 -12.50 -0.69 14.07
N SER A 105 -12.39 0.63 14.17
CA SER A 105 -11.48 1.24 15.13
C SER A 105 -11.91 0.91 16.57
N SER A 106 -10.93 0.63 17.42
CA SER A 106 -11.13 0.44 18.86
C SER A 106 -11.26 1.77 19.64
N PHE A 107 -10.90 2.89 19.02
CA PHE A 107 -10.95 4.23 19.63
C PHE A 107 -12.19 5.02 19.21
N ASP A 108 -12.64 4.88 17.97
CA ASP A 108 -13.82 5.58 17.44
C ASP A 108 -14.68 4.63 16.60
N GLU A 109 -15.87 4.33 17.09
CA GLU A 109 -16.79 3.42 16.43
C GLU A 109 -17.36 3.93 15.10
N SER A 110 -17.21 5.21 14.76
CA SER A 110 -17.58 5.73 13.45
C SER A 110 -16.48 5.54 12.39
N LYS A 111 -15.33 4.98 12.78
CA LYS A 111 -14.11 4.85 11.97
C LYS A 111 -13.70 3.39 11.77
N TYR A 112 -12.98 3.16 10.68
CA TYR A 112 -12.45 1.85 10.33
C TYR A 112 -10.94 1.89 10.12
N TYR A 113 -10.25 0.90 10.70
CA TYR A 113 -8.88 0.59 10.31
C TYR A 113 -8.88 -0.03 8.92
N ILE A 114 -9.76 -1.00 8.67
CA ILE A 114 -9.95 -1.61 7.35
C ILE A 114 -11.45 -1.59 7.00
N PRO A 115 -11.92 -0.59 6.21
CA PRO A 115 -13.33 -0.43 5.87
C PRO A 115 -13.83 -1.39 4.77
N GLU A 116 -12.94 -1.86 3.91
CA GLU A 116 -13.22 -2.85 2.85
C GLU A 116 -12.08 -3.87 2.84
N TYR A 117 -12.37 -5.14 3.11
CA TYR A 117 -11.36 -6.20 3.10
C TYR A 117 -11.25 -6.89 1.72
N GLU A 118 -12.29 -6.77 0.90
CA GLU A 118 -12.28 -7.07 -0.53
C GLU A 118 -12.89 -5.89 -1.29
N PHE A 119 -12.25 -5.44 -2.37
CA PHE A 119 -12.73 -4.33 -3.19
C PHE A 119 -12.09 -4.34 -4.58
N SER A 120 -12.74 -3.71 -5.54
CA SER A 120 -12.23 -3.60 -6.91
C SER A 120 -11.66 -2.20 -7.17
N LEU A 121 -10.50 -2.15 -7.82
CA LEU A 121 -9.92 -0.92 -8.34
C LEU A 121 -9.50 -1.14 -9.80
N LYS A 122 -10.25 -0.53 -10.72
CA LYS A 122 -10.07 -0.68 -12.17
C LYS A 122 -10.20 -2.16 -12.58
N SER A 123 -9.12 -2.78 -13.03
CA SER A 123 -9.12 -4.18 -13.50
C SER A 123 -8.62 -5.17 -12.45
N TYR A 124 -8.39 -4.72 -11.21
CA TYR A 124 -7.89 -5.54 -10.13
C TYR A 124 -8.95 -5.70 -9.04
N ASP A 125 -9.11 -6.93 -8.58
CA ASP A 125 -9.84 -7.27 -7.37
C ASP A 125 -8.82 -7.50 -6.26
N PHE A 126 -8.87 -6.66 -5.23
CA PHE A 126 -7.95 -6.66 -4.10
C PHE A 126 -8.57 -7.34 -2.90
N ARG A 127 -7.72 -8.08 -2.17
CA ARG A 127 -8.02 -8.66 -0.86
C ARG A 127 -6.94 -8.26 0.15
N VAL A 128 -7.33 -7.89 1.35
CA VAL A 128 -6.42 -7.54 2.46
C VAL A 128 -5.93 -8.79 3.15
N VAL A 129 -4.61 -8.94 3.29
CA VAL A 129 -3.97 -10.08 3.98
C VAL A 129 -4.23 -9.96 5.49
N ASP A 130 -4.60 -11.05 6.14
CA ASP A 130 -4.89 -11.12 7.58
C ASP A 130 -3.61 -11.10 8.44
N GLU A 131 -3.74 -10.62 9.68
CA GLU A 131 -2.68 -10.48 10.68
C GLU A 131 -2.13 -11.84 11.15
N ASN A 132 -2.97 -12.88 11.15
CA ASN A 132 -2.70 -14.13 11.88
C ASN A 132 -1.47 -14.93 11.42
N ASP A 133 -0.91 -14.65 10.24
CA ASP A 133 0.24 -15.39 9.69
C ASP A 133 1.51 -14.53 9.49
N THR A 134 1.48 -13.22 9.79
CA THR A 134 2.60 -12.32 9.48
C THR A 134 2.99 -11.46 10.68
N SER A 135 4.27 -11.51 11.06
CA SER A 135 4.78 -10.88 12.29
C SER A 135 4.76 -9.35 12.28
N ASN A 136 4.53 -8.74 11.11
CA ASN A 136 4.68 -7.31 10.85
C ASN A 136 3.38 -6.62 10.38
N THR A 137 2.22 -7.24 10.58
CA THR A 137 0.92 -6.64 10.26
C THR A 137 0.31 -5.99 11.51
N GLU A 138 0.02 -4.69 11.46
CA GLU A 138 -0.69 -3.91 12.47
C GLU A 138 -1.68 -2.99 11.76
N PHE A 139 -2.97 -3.29 11.80
CA PHE A 139 -3.96 -2.45 11.13
C PHE A 139 -4.21 -1.13 11.88
N PRO A 140 -4.29 0.03 11.20
CA PRO A 140 -4.10 0.24 9.75
C PRO A 140 -2.65 0.60 9.37
N LYS A 141 -1.73 0.66 10.32
CA LYS A 141 -0.38 1.22 10.16
C LYS A 141 0.53 0.42 9.23
N SER A 142 0.45 -0.90 9.27
CA SER A 142 1.29 -1.77 8.44
C SER A 142 0.54 -3.00 8.00
N PHE A 143 0.31 -3.14 6.70
CA PHE A 143 -0.41 -4.30 6.16
C PHE A 143 -0.20 -4.44 4.67
N GLY A 144 -0.52 -5.62 4.15
CA GLY A 144 -0.44 -5.92 2.74
C GLY A 144 -1.76 -6.31 2.10
N MET A 145 -1.79 -6.20 0.78
CA MET A 145 -2.94 -6.51 -0.06
C MET A 145 -2.48 -7.21 -1.33
N ILE A 146 -3.26 -8.18 -1.77
CA ILE A 146 -3.03 -8.89 -3.02
C ILE A 146 -4.16 -8.56 -3.99
N GLY A 147 -3.80 -8.03 -5.15
CA GLY A 147 -4.71 -7.72 -6.26
C GLY A 147 -4.54 -8.71 -7.40
N VAL A 148 -5.64 -9.24 -7.92
CA VAL A 148 -5.62 -10.12 -9.10
C VAL A 148 -6.35 -9.43 -10.25
N SER A 149 -5.73 -9.42 -11.43
CA SER A 149 -6.36 -8.96 -12.66
C SER A 149 -6.39 -10.08 -13.68
N GLU A 150 -7.59 -10.63 -13.91
CA GLU A 150 -7.85 -11.62 -14.95
C GLU A 150 -7.57 -11.09 -16.34
N ASP A 151 -8.06 -9.88 -16.64
CA ASP A 151 -7.92 -9.25 -17.95
C ASP A 151 -6.46 -8.98 -18.31
N LYS A 152 -5.64 -8.63 -17.31
CA LYS A 152 -4.22 -8.31 -17.51
C LYS A 152 -3.30 -9.50 -17.29
N LYS A 153 -3.81 -10.61 -16.78
CA LYS A 153 -3.04 -11.79 -16.33
C LYS A 153 -1.88 -11.37 -15.43
N SER A 154 -2.21 -10.58 -14.41
CA SER A 154 -1.22 -10.00 -13.50
C SER A 154 -1.68 -10.02 -12.05
N ILE A 155 -0.71 -10.16 -11.15
CA ILE A 155 -0.90 -10.11 -9.71
C ILE A 155 -0.17 -8.87 -9.18
N ALA A 156 -0.84 -8.10 -8.33
CA ALA A 156 -0.33 -6.92 -7.65
C ALA A 156 -0.14 -7.22 -6.16
N TYR A 157 1.10 -7.15 -5.70
CA TYR A 157 1.47 -7.24 -4.29
C TYR A 157 1.68 -5.83 -3.78
N LEU A 158 0.90 -5.43 -2.79
CA LEU A 158 0.96 -4.10 -2.18
C LEU A 158 1.29 -4.23 -0.70
N TYR A 159 2.12 -3.34 -0.19
CA TYR A 159 2.37 -3.19 1.23
C TYR A 159 2.51 -1.72 1.61
N VAL A 160 1.96 -1.34 2.76
CA VAL A 160 2.05 0.01 3.31
C VAL A 160 2.64 -0.03 4.72
N TYR A 161 3.39 1.01 5.06
CA TYR A 161 3.90 1.28 6.39
C TYR A 161 3.76 2.78 6.71
N ASP A 162 2.95 3.11 7.69
CA ASP A 162 2.69 4.46 8.18
C ASP A 162 2.40 4.37 9.69
N SER A 163 3.38 4.70 10.52
CA SER A 163 3.27 4.57 11.98
C SER A 163 2.23 5.49 12.61
N ASP A 164 1.84 6.54 11.89
CA ASP A 164 0.93 7.58 12.36
C ASP A 164 -0.46 7.49 11.71
N LEU A 165 -0.74 6.40 10.98
CA LEU A 165 -2.04 6.15 10.38
C LEU A 165 -3.03 5.65 11.45
N ASP A 166 -4.05 6.47 11.73
CA ASP A 166 -5.06 6.18 12.75
C ASP A 166 -6.26 5.39 12.19
N TYR A 167 -6.73 5.74 10.99
CA TYR A 167 -7.88 5.11 10.32
C TYR A 167 -7.81 5.35 8.80
N ILE A 168 -8.42 4.45 8.02
CA ILE A 168 -8.45 4.56 6.56
C ILE A 168 -9.76 5.17 6.05
N GLY A 169 -10.88 4.93 6.74
CA GLY A 169 -12.16 5.43 6.28
C GLY A 169 -13.21 5.55 7.36
N ASP A 170 -14.23 6.33 7.03
CA ASP A 170 -15.40 6.61 7.86
C ASP A 170 -16.58 5.70 7.47
N GLU A 171 -17.58 5.57 8.35
CA GLU A 171 -18.77 4.74 8.11
C GLU A 171 -19.52 5.10 6.82
N ASP A 172 -19.56 6.38 6.46
CA ASP A 172 -20.28 6.89 5.29
C ASP A 172 -19.36 7.21 4.09
N GLU A 173 -18.06 6.88 4.15
CA GLU A 173 -17.13 7.19 3.05
C GLU A 173 -17.30 6.24 1.87
N GLU A 174 -17.37 6.79 0.66
CA GLU A 174 -17.44 6.00 -0.56
C GLU A 174 -16.05 5.52 -1.03
N ASN A 175 -15.87 4.19 -1.04
CA ASN A 175 -14.66 3.49 -1.51
C ASN A 175 -13.34 3.93 -0.83
N PRO A 176 -13.29 4.05 0.52
CA PRO A 176 -12.09 4.49 1.24
C PRO A 176 -10.84 3.69 0.88
N MET A 177 -10.91 2.37 0.70
CA MET A 177 -9.71 1.58 0.33
C MET A 177 -9.18 1.90 -1.06
N ALA A 178 -10.09 2.12 -2.03
CA ALA A 178 -9.69 2.51 -3.37
C ALA A 178 -9.07 3.92 -3.40
N ASN A 179 -9.56 4.84 -2.56
CA ASN A 179 -8.98 6.18 -2.39
C ASN A 179 -7.60 6.10 -1.76
N PHE A 180 -7.47 5.33 -0.68
CA PHE A 180 -6.22 5.05 0.02
C PHE A 180 -5.14 4.53 -0.94
N ILE A 181 -5.44 3.51 -1.74
CA ILE A 181 -4.45 2.96 -2.68
C ILE A 181 -3.96 4.00 -3.68
N ARG A 182 -4.86 4.84 -4.23
CA ARG A 182 -4.49 5.88 -5.19
C ARG A 182 -3.55 6.91 -4.57
N GLU A 183 -3.79 7.27 -3.32
CA GLU A 183 -2.99 8.23 -2.59
C GLU A 183 -1.61 7.70 -2.22
N TYR A 184 -1.55 6.50 -1.64
CA TYR A 184 -0.34 5.94 -1.04
C TYR A 184 0.59 5.31 -2.07
N PHE A 185 0.09 4.59 -3.07
CA PHE A 185 0.94 3.82 -3.99
C PHE A 185 1.33 4.58 -5.26
N LYS A 186 0.55 5.60 -5.65
CA LYS A 186 0.79 6.42 -6.85
C LYS A 186 1.09 5.60 -8.11
N TYR A 187 0.37 4.50 -8.28
CA TYR A 187 0.46 3.59 -9.43
C TYR A 187 -0.83 3.65 -10.25
N LYS A 188 -0.72 3.42 -11.57
CA LYS A 188 -1.85 3.39 -12.50
C LYS A 188 -2.33 1.95 -12.68
N PHE A 189 -3.21 1.53 -11.78
CA PHE A 189 -3.89 0.23 -11.80
C PHE A 189 -4.86 0.09 -12.97
#